data_AF-A0A0K1F293-F1
#
_entry.id   AF-A0A0K1F293-F1
#
_cell.length_a   1.000
_cell.length_b   1.000
_cell.length_c   1.000
_cell.angle_alpha   90.00
_cell.angle_beta   90.00
_cell.angle_gamma   90.00
#
_symmetry.space_group_name_H-M   'P 1'
#
loop_
_entity.id
_entity.type
_entity.pdbx_description
1 polymer ?
#
loop_
_entity_poly.entity_id
_entity_poly.type
_entity_poly.pdbx_seq_one_letter_code
_entity_poly.pdbx_strand_id
1 'polypeptide(L)'
;MTELRVREVRGSRKAHVCDWCLRRIEPGEPYRYSFIVDGGDSYPWHECRDCTPYVQELCAEDPQHAQDLGYTTSEYMEWMEERHPGILPHKKPKRGPASCPNCGRPATYGGEGDEGGAE
;
A
#
# COMPACT_ATOMS: atom_id res chain seq x y z
N MET A 1 21.49 9.76 -14.49
CA MET A 1 20.34 9.14 -15.17
C MET A 1 19.67 8.26 -14.15
N THR A 2 18.47 8.64 -13.72
CA THR A 2 17.65 7.88 -12.79
C THR A 2 16.98 6.76 -13.58
N GLU A 3 17.25 5.50 -13.24
CA GLU A 3 16.70 4.34 -13.92
C GLU A 3 15.60 3.71 -13.04
N LEU A 4 14.36 3.69 -13.55
CA LEU A 4 13.27 2.95 -12.91
C LEU A 4 13.42 1.45 -13.22
N ARG A 5 13.62 0.65 -12.17
CA ARG A 5 13.67 -0.81 -12.27
C ARG A 5 12.42 -1.41 -11.70
N VAL A 6 11.80 -2.30 -12.47
CA VAL A 6 10.53 -2.96 -12.11
C VAL A 6 10.70 -4.47 -12.19
N ARG A 7 10.17 -5.19 -11.22
CA ARG A 7 10.04 -6.65 -11.27
C ARG A 7 8.79 -7.13 -10.55
N GLU A 8 8.28 -8.28 -10.99
CA GLU A 8 7.31 -9.03 -10.21
C GLU A 8 8.04 -9.88 -9.17
N VAL A 9 7.59 -9.81 -7.91
CA VAL A 9 8.14 -10.61 -6.82
C VAL A 9 7.14 -11.70 -6.48
N ARG A 10 7.56 -12.95 -6.63
CA ARG A 10 6.81 -14.15 -6.21
C ARG A 10 7.53 -14.78 -5.04
N GLY A 11 6.80 -15.14 -3.98
CA GLY A 11 7.38 -15.92 -2.88
C GLY A 11 8.26 -15.13 -1.89
N SER A 12 7.98 -13.83 -1.67
CA SER A 12 8.67 -13.10 -0.59
C SER A 12 8.38 -13.75 0.76
N ARG A 13 9.43 -14.01 1.55
CA ARG A 13 9.31 -14.53 2.93
C ARG A 13 8.95 -13.45 3.94
N LYS A 14 9.05 -12.17 3.54
CA LYS A 14 8.74 -11.01 4.38
C LYS A 14 7.39 -10.44 3.95
N ALA A 15 6.61 -10.03 4.95
CA ALA A 15 5.43 -9.20 4.71
C ALA A 15 5.86 -7.78 4.37
N HIS A 16 5.07 -7.14 3.50
CA HIS A 16 5.28 -5.75 3.09
C HIS A 16 3.97 -4.98 3.24
N VAL A 17 4.03 -3.68 2.98
CA VAL A 17 2.85 -2.81 2.93
C VAL A 17 2.78 -2.26 1.51
N CYS A 18 1.61 -2.30 0.89
CA CYS A 18 1.40 -1.66 -0.40
C CYS A 18 1.53 -0.14 -0.23
N ASP A 19 2.38 0.51 -1.02
CA ASP A 19 2.62 1.96 -0.93
C ASP A 19 1.44 2.80 -1.45
N TRP A 20 0.51 2.17 -2.17
CA TRP A 20 -0.68 2.82 -2.72
C TRP A 20 -1.90 2.68 -1.81
N CYS A 21 -2.21 1.45 -1.38
CA CYS A 21 -3.41 1.17 -0.58
C CYS A 21 -3.14 0.78 0.87
N LEU A 22 -1.89 0.84 1.33
CA LEU A 22 -1.47 0.55 2.70
C LEU A 22 -1.91 -0.84 3.22
N ARG A 23 -2.42 -1.71 2.34
CA ARG A 23 -2.77 -3.09 2.67
C ARG A 23 -1.50 -3.87 2.91
N ARG A 24 -1.54 -4.74 3.92
CA ARG A 24 -0.48 -5.71 4.15
C ARG A 24 -0.42 -6.72 3.00
N ILE A 25 0.75 -6.86 2.41
CA ILE A 25 1.10 -7.90 1.44
C ILE A 25 1.67 -9.05 2.25
N GLU A 26 0.99 -10.20 2.25
CA GLU A 26 1.37 -11.35 3.08
C GLU A 26 2.61 -12.08 2.51
N PRO A 27 3.39 -12.79 3.34
CA PRO A 27 4.46 -13.65 2.84
C PRO A 27 3.91 -14.66 1.81
N GLY A 28 4.60 -14.79 0.68
CA GLY A 28 4.18 -15.62 -0.44
C GLY A 28 3.22 -14.93 -1.41
N GLU A 29 2.56 -13.85 -1.01
CA GLU A 29 1.68 -13.08 -1.90
C GLU A 29 2.52 -12.38 -3.00
N PRO A 30 2.14 -12.52 -4.29
CA PRO A 30 2.79 -11.80 -5.36
C PRO A 30 2.55 -10.29 -5.27
N TYR A 31 3.59 -9.51 -5.54
CA TYR A 31 3.50 -8.06 -5.62
C TYR A 31 4.46 -7.52 -6.68
N ARG A 32 4.21 -6.30 -7.16
CA ARG A 32 5.12 -5.60 -8.06
C ARG A 32 6.07 -4.73 -7.23
N TYR A 33 7.36 -4.88 -7.48
CA TYR A 33 8.42 -4.11 -6.84
C TYR A 33 9.05 -3.19 -7.86
N SER A 34 9.02 -1.90 -7.60
CA SER A 34 9.76 -0.91 -8.37
C SER A 34 10.71 -0.14 -7.48
N PHE A 35 11.80 0.37 -8.06
CA PHE A 35 12.68 1.29 -7.37
C PHE A 35 13.43 2.18 -8.35
N ILE A 36 13.77 3.39 -7.89
CA ILE A 36 14.70 4.28 -8.57
C ILE A 36 15.98 4.39 -7.75
N VAL A 37 17.10 4.65 -8.44
CA VAL A 37 18.37 5.01 -7.80
C VAL A 37 18.71 6.43 -8.21
N ASP A 38 18.83 7.31 -7.22
CA ASP A 38 19.23 8.71 -7.40
C ASP A 38 20.23 9.10 -6.31
N GLY A 39 21.31 9.78 -6.70
CA GLY A 39 22.37 10.19 -5.76
C GLY A 39 23.10 9.06 -5.01
N GLY A 40 22.86 7.78 -5.36
CA GLY A 40 23.36 6.60 -4.63
C GLY A 40 22.35 6.02 -3.65
N ASP A 41 21.23 6.71 -3.42
CA ASP A 41 20.11 6.24 -2.61
C ASP A 41 19.08 5.50 -3.46
N SER A 42 18.43 4.49 -2.85
CA SER A 42 17.37 3.71 -3.50
C SER A 42 16.02 4.05 -2.89
N TYR A 43 15.04 4.34 -3.74
CA TYR A 43 13.66 4.62 -3.34
C TYR A 43 12.77 3.50 -3.85
N PRO A 44 12.31 2.57 -2.98
CA PRO A 44 11.50 1.43 -3.38
C PRO A 44 10.00 1.65 -3.21
N TRP A 45 9.21 1.01 -4.07
CA TRP A 45 7.77 0.86 -3.95
C TRP A 45 7.35 -0.61 -4.05
N HIS A 46 6.39 -0.99 -3.22
CA HIS A 46 5.73 -2.27 -3.14
C HIS A 46 4.27 -2.05 -3.52
N GLU A 47 3.84 -2.70 -4.59
CA GLU A 47 2.52 -2.52 -5.16
C GLU A 47 1.78 -3.86 -5.13
N CYS A 48 0.66 -3.90 -4.41
CA CYS A 48 -0.16 -5.10 -4.37
C CYS A 48 -0.86 -5.31 -5.72
N ARG A 49 -1.22 -6.57 -6.00
CA ARG A 49 -1.89 -6.97 -7.24
C ARG A 49 -3.17 -6.16 -7.55
N ASP A 50 -3.88 -5.73 -6.52
CA ASP A 50 -5.13 -4.98 -6.67
C ASP A 50 -4.88 -3.54 -7.14
N CYS A 51 -3.75 -2.94 -6.73
CA CYS A 51 -3.36 -1.59 -7.16
C CYS A 51 -2.66 -1.60 -8.52
N THR A 52 -2.03 -2.70 -8.91
CA THR A 52 -1.25 -2.81 -10.16
C THR A 52 -1.94 -2.32 -11.42
N PRO A 53 -3.17 -2.75 -11.76
CA PRO A 53 -3.81 -2.29 -12.99
C PRO A 53 -4.01 -0.76 -13.00
N TYR A 54 -4.36 -0.17 -11.86
CA TYR A 54 -4.61 1.26 -11.72
C TYR A 54 -3.33 2.10 -11.78
N VAL A 55 -2.24 1.61 -11.16
CA VAL A 55 -0.94 2.28 -11.25
C VAL A 55 -0.41 2.25 -12.68
N GLN A 56 -0.61 1.14 -13.40
CA GLN A 56 -0.23 1.04 -14.81
C GLN A 56 -1.06 1.97 -15.69
N GLU A 57 -2.36 2.10 -15.41
CA GLU A 57 -3.25 3.04 -16.10
C GLU A 57 -2.81 4.50 -15.86
N LEU A 58 -2.59 4.88 -14.60
CA LEU A 58 -2.07 6.21 -14.24
C LEU A 58 -0.75 6.51 -14.95
N CYS A 59 0.22 5.59 -14.92
CA CYS A 59 1.49 5.74 -15.63
C CYS A 59 1.33 5.83 -17.16
N ALA A 60 0.27 5.26 -17.73
CA ALA A 60 0.02 5.32 -19.16
C ALA A 60 -0.65 6.64 -19.60
N GLU A 61 -1.33 7.34 -18.69
CA GLU A 61 -1.93 8.65 -18.96
C GLU A 61 -0.89 9.75 -19.12
N ASP A 62 0.16 9.75 -18.29
CA ASP A 62 1.31 10.64 -18.44
C ASP A 62 2.64 9.88 -18.27
N PRO A 63 3.12 9.22 -19.35
CA PRO A 63 4.34 8.43 -19.32
C PRO A 63 5.59 9.25 -18.99
N GLN A 64 5.61 10.54 -19.35
CA GLN A 64 6.76 11.41 -19.10
C GLN A 64 6.84 11.75 -17.61
N HIS A 65 5.71 12.12 -17.00
CA HIS A 65 5.63 12.35 -15.55
C HIS A 65 5.98 11.08 -14.76
N ALA A 66 5.45 9.93 -15.19
CA ALA A 66 5.76 8.63 -14.58
C ALA A 66 7.26 8.30 -14.60
N GLN A 67 7.97 8.72 -15.66
CA GLN A 67 9.40 8.47 -15.82
C GLN A 67 10.27 9.48 -15.06
N ASP A 68 9.89 10.77 -15.06
CA ASP A 68 10.73 11.85 -14.54
C ASP A 68 10.53 12.09 -13.04
N LEU A 69 9.28 12.05 -12.59
CA LEU A 69 8.88 12.42 -11.22
C LEU A 69 8.32 11.24 -10.44
N GLY A 70 7.70 10.28 -11.14
CA GLY A 70 6.87 9.26 -10.52
C GLY A 70 5.60 9.86 -9.92
N TYR A 71 4.83 9.04 -9.19
CA TYR A 71 3.63 9.50 -8.50
C TYR A 71 3.75 9.25 -7.00
N THR A 72 3.30 10.22 -6.23
CA THR A 72 3.07 10.08 -4.80
C THR A 72 1.78 9.32 -4.52
N THR A 73 1.65 8.75 -3.32
CA THR A 73 0.41 8.12 -2.87
C THR A 73 -0.77 9.10 -2.92
N SER A 74 -0.56 10.39 -2.65
CA SER A 74 -1.61 11.41 -2.70
C SER A 74 -2.12 11.62 -4.13
N GLU A 75 -1.23 11.80 -5.11
CA GLU A 75 -1.62 11.96 -6.52
C GLU A 75 -2.37 10.73 -7.04
N TYR A 76 -1.94 9.53 -6.65
CA TYR A 76 -2.66 8.31 -6.98
C TYR A 76 -4.07 8.29 -6.35
N MET A 77 -4.22 8.69 -5.09
CA MET A 77 -5.53 8.71 -4.42
C MET A 77 -6.48 9.72 -5.06
N GLU A 78 -6.00 10.92 -5.39
CA GLU A 78 -6.77 11.94 -6.10
C GLU A 78 -7.22 11.43 -7.47
N TRP A 79 -6.31 10.82 -8.23
CA TRP A 79 -6.63 10.22 -9.54
C TRP A 79 -7.64 9.06 -9.42
N MET A 80 -7.52 8.21 -8.39
CA MET A 80 -8.48 7.13 -8.13
C MET A 80 -9.87 7.65 -7.81
N GLU A 81 -10.00 8.73 -7.03
CA GLU A 81 -11.28 9.35 -6.71
C GLU A 81 -11.95 9.94 -7.96
N GLU A 82 -11.16 10.57 -8.84
CA GLU A 82 -11.65 11.16 -10.09
C GLU A 82 -12.04 10.12 -11.14
N ARG A 83 -11.18 9.13 -11.38
CA ARG A 83 -11.31 8.19 -12.52
C ARG A 83 -11.96 6.86 -12.15
N HIS A 84 -11.86 6.43 -10.90
CA HIS A 84 -12.34 5.14 -10.42
C HIS A 84 -13.19 5.29 -9.13
N PRO A 85 -14.26 6.13 -9.15
CA PRO A 85 -15.02 6.44 -7.96
C PRO A 85 -15.67 5.19 -7.35
N GLY A 86 -15.57 5.06 -6.01
CA GLY A 86 -16.10 3.92 -5.26
C GLY A 86 -15.20 2.68 -5.23
N ILE A 87 -14.10 2.68 -5.99
CA ILE A 87 -13.03 1.67 -5.89
C ILE A 87 -11.98 2.22 -4.93
N LEU A 88 -12.35 2.42 -3.66
CA LEU A 88 -11.33 2.64 -2.63
C LEU A 88 -10.69 1.27 -2.33
N PRO A 89 -9.39 1.06 -2.61
CA PRO A 89 -8.72 -0.19 -2.26
C PRO A 89 -8.62 -0.38 -0.73
N HIS A 90 -8.97 0.65 0.04
CA HIS A 90 -9.05 0.63 1.49
C HIS A 90 -10.43 0.22 2.01
N LYS A 91 -10.85 -1.04 1.80
CA LYS A 91 -11.55 -1.69 2.92
C LYS A 91 -10.49 -1.82 4.00
N LYS A 92 -10.50 -0.92 5.00
CA LYS A 92 -9.69 -1.08 6.22
C LYS A 92 -9.77 -2.55 6.59
N PRO A 93 -8.65 -3.30 6.71
CA PRO A 93 -8.76 -4.66 7.22
C PRO A 93 -9.53 -4.51 8.53
N LYS A 94 -10.68 -5.21 8.65
CA LYS A 94 -11.31 -5.34 9.95
C LYS A 94 -10.23 -5.99 10.79
N ARG A 95 -9.51 -5.19 11.58
CA ARG A 95 -8.71 -5.66 12.69
C ARG A 95 -9.75 -6.25 13.63
N GLY A 96 -10.15 -7.50 13.37
CA GLY A 96 -10.71 -8.32 14.42
C GLY A 96 -9.69 -8.29 15.56
N PRO A 97 -10.13 -8.26 16.82
CA PRO A 97 -9.22 -8.19 17.95
C PRO A 97 -8.18 -9.30 17.75
N ALA A 98 -6.90 -8.92 17.64
CA ALA A 98 -5.84 -9.86 17.38
C ALA A 98 -5.86 -10.88 18.52
N SER A 99 -6.40 -12.07 18.29
CA SER A 99 -6.36 -13.13 19.28
C SER A 99 -4.99 -13.77 19.21
N CYS A 100 -4.35 -13.96 20.36
CA CYS A 100 -3.07 -14.65 20.41
C CYS A 100 -3.28 -16.09 19.89
N PRO A 101 -2.55 -16.55 18.87
CA PRO A 101 -2.73 -17.89 18.29
C PRO A 101 -2.37 -19.03 19.26
N ASN A 102 -1.73 -18.71 20.39
CA ASN A 102 -1.36 -19.68 21.42
C ASN A 102 -2.38 -19.78 22.56
N CYS A 103 -3.12 -18.72 22.87
CA CYS A 103 -4.04 -18.72 24.03
C CYS A 103 -5.47 -18.25 23.72
N GLY A 104 -5.76 -17.83 22.49
CA GLY A 104 -7.09 -17.40 22.05
C GLY A 104 -7.60 -16.10 22.69
N ARG A 105 -6.83 -15.48 23.58
CA ARG A 105 -7.23 -14.24 24.25
C ARG A 105 -7.17 -13.06 23.28
N PRO A 106 -8.18 -12.18 23.26
CA PRO A 106 -8.12 -10.96 22.47
C PRO A 106 -7.00 -10.05 22.99
N ALA A 107 -6.26 -9.43 22.08
CA ALA A 107 -5.30 -8.39 22.42
C ALA A 107 -6.04 -7.19 23.04
N THR A 108 -5.98 -7.08 24.36
CA THR A 108 -6.39 -5.87 25.07
C THR A 108 -5.24 -4.88 24.99
N TYR A 109 -5.28 -3.97 24.02
CA TYR A 109 -4.53 -2.71 24.15
C TYR A 109 -5.15 -1.96 25.35
N GLY A 110 -4.32 -1.63 26.33
CA GLY A 110 -4.73 -0.99 27.58
C GLY A 110 -5.59 0.24 27.30
N GLY A 111 -6.71 0.34 28.02
CA GLY A 111 -7.63 1.47 27.91
C GLY A 111 -7.08 2.72 28.57
N GLU A 112 -7.36 3.86 27.95
CA GLU A 112 -7.46 5.14 28.64
C GLU A 112 -8.84 5.72 28.32
N GLY A 113 -9.65 5.86 29.37
CA GLY A 113 -10.67 6.90 29.52
C GLY A 113 -11.89 6.85 28.61
N ASP A 114 -12.89 6.08 29.00
CA ASP A 114 -14.29 6.48 28.83
C ASP A 114 -14.56 7.63 29.81
N GLU A 115 -14.81 8.83 29.31
CA GLU A 115 -15.65 9.80 30.02
C GLU A 115 -16.94 9.93 29.23
N GLY A 116 -17.90 9.06 29.56
CA GLY A 116 -19.32 9.33 29.34
C GLY A 116 -19.70 10.70 29.90
N GLY A 117 -20.62 11.39 29.27
CA GLY A 117 -21.98 11.35 29.78
C GLY A 117 -22.74 12.57 29.31
N ALA A 118 -23.96 12.31 28.87
CA ALA A 118 -24.95 13.30 28.48
C ALA A 118 -25.40 14.14 29.69
N GLU A 119 -25.62 15.43 29.45
CA GLU A 119 -26.90 16.13 29.73
C GLU A 119 -27.13 17.18 28.63
#